data_AF-A0A2V1B622-F1
#
_entry.id   AF-A0A2V1B622-F1
#
_cell.length_a   1.000
_cell.length_b   1.000
_cell.length_c   1.000
_cell.angle_alpha   90.00
_cell.angle_beta   90.00
_cell.angle_gamma   90.00
#
_symmetry.space_group_name_H-M   'P 1'
#
loop_
_entity.id
_entity.type
_entity.pdbx_description
1 polymer ?
#
loop_
_entity_poly.entity_id
_entity_poly.type
_entity_poly.pdbx_seq_one_letter_code
_entity_poly.pdbx_strand_id
1 'polypeptide(L)' 'TSKAKKNYNPILSWPSKNPTTYCLARILANHKDFFEQKSALEEILLARGHKCLFLPKFHCELNPIEIY' A
#
# COMPACT_ATOMS: atom_id res chain seq x y z
N THR A 1 -9.84 22.03 -22.04
CA THR A 1 -10.87 21.04 -21.68
C THR A 1 -10.20 19.89 -20.95
N SER A 2 -10.73 19.58 -19.78
CA SER A 2 -10.19 18.70 -18.73
C SER A 2 -9.94 17.27 -19.22
N LYS A 3 -8.72 16.75 -19.00
CA LYS A 3 -8.46 15.30 -19.07
C LYS A 3 -8.04 14.79 -17.69
N ALA A 4 -9.06 14.23 -17.03
CA ALA A 4 -9.10 13.19 -16.02
C ALA A 4 -7.84 12.91 -15.17
N LYS A 5 -8.06 13.05 -13.86
CA LYS A 5 -7.30 12.51 -12.72
C LYS A 5 -6.75 11.10 -13.02
N LYS A 6 -5.42 10.94 -13.02
CA LYS A 6 -4.78 9.62 -12.88
C LYS A 6 -4.29 9.45 -11.44
N ASN A 7 -5.24 9.30 -10.51
CA ASN A 7 -4.93 8.73 -9.21
C ASN A 7 -4.85 7.21 -9.38
N TYR A 8 -3.76 6.75 -9.98
CA TYR A 8 -3.52 5.32 -10.14
C TYR A 8 -2.74 4.81 -8.92
N ASN A 9 -3.47 4.52 -7.85
CA ASN A 9 -2.99 3.64 -6.79
C ASN A 9 -3.59 2.25 -7.07
N PRO A 10 -2.97 1.42 -7.92
CA PRO A 10 -3.41 0.04 -8.01
C PRO A 10 -3.08 -0.57 -6.65
N ILE A 11 -4.10 -0.98 -5.93
CA ILE A 11 -3.94 -1.99 -4.89
C ILE A 11 -3.14 -3.11 -5.56
N LEU A 12 -1.87 -3.26 -5.17
CA LEU A 12 -1.02 -4.33 -5.67
C LEU A 12 -1.73 -5.60 -5.25
N SER A 13 -2.32 -6.30 -6.22
CA SER A 13 -2.99 -7.57 -5.99
C SER A 13 -2.10 -8.63 -6.61
N TRP A 14 -1.78 -9.66 -5.82
CA TRP A 14 -1.11 -10.84 -6.34
C TRP A 14 -2.16 -11.79 -6.91
N PRO A 15 -2.04 -12.27 -8.16
CA PRO A 15 -1.02 -11.93 -9.17
C PRO A 15 -1.27 -10.58 -9.87
N SER A 16 -0.19 -9.89 -10.25
CA SER A 16 -0.26 -8.56 -10.89
C SER A 16 -1.07 -8.58 -12.19
N LYS A 17 -2.08 -7.72 -12.27
CA LYS A 17 -3.00 -7.65 -13.43
C LYS A 17 -2.48 -6.83 -14.62
N ASN A 18 -1.39 -6.08 -14.46
CA ASN A 18 -0.88 -5.18 -15.50
C ASN A 18 0.64 -5.39 -15.75
N PRO A 19 1.04 -5.80 -16.97
CA PRO A 19 2.43 -6.12 -17.29
C PRO A 19 3.31 -4.91 -17.66
N THR A 20 2.74 -3.71 -17.82
CA THR A 20 3.47 -2.59 -18.46
C THR A 20 3.99 -1.56 -17.47
N THR A 21 5.32 -1.42 -17.46
CA THR A 21 6.19 -0.41 -16.82
C THR A 21 6.32 -0.45 -15.30
N TYR A 22 7.36 -1.15 -14.82
CA TYR A 22 7.83 -1.10 -13.45
C TYR A 22 9.36 -0.91 -13.41
N CYS A 23 9.83 -0.10 -12.46
CA CYS A 23 11.22 -0.15 -12.01
C CYS A 23 11.48 -1.47 -11.27
N LEU A 24 12.75 -1.90 -11.15
CA LEU A 24 13.12 -3.12 -10.43
C LEU A 24 12.49 -3.21 -9.04
N ALA A 25 12.40 -2.08 -8.33
CA ALA A 25 11.76 -2.00 -7.01
C ALA A 25 10.28 -2.44 -7.03
N ARG A 26 9.51 -2.08 -8.07
CA ARG A 26 8.12 -2.53 -8.23
C ARG A 26 7.99 -3.99 -8.63
N ILE A 27 9.01 -4.59 -9.26
CA ILE A 27 9.04 -6.04 -9.55
C ILE A 27 9.23 -6.79 -8.24
N LEU A 28 10.26 -6.41 -7.49
CA LEU A 28 10.62 -7.08 -6.24
C LEU A 28 9.48 -6.97 -5.23
N ALA A 29 8.86 -5.80 -5.09
CA ALA A 29 7.71 -5.61 -4.20
C ALA A 29 6.48 -6.45 -4.58
N ASN A 30 6.35 -6.85 -5.85
CA ASN A 30 5.25 -7.72 -6.30
C ASN A 30 5.60 -9.21 -6.21
N HIS A 31 6.83 -9.59 -5.92
CA HIS A 31 7.17 -11.00 -5.76
C HIS A 31 6.47 -11.56 -4.52
N LYS A 32 6.00 -12.82 -4.60
CA LYS A 32 5.17 -13.46 -3.58
C LYS A 32 5.76 -13.32 -2.18
N ASP A 33 7.05 -13.61 -2.04
CA ASP A 33 7.74 -13.58 -0.73
C ASP A 33 7.70 -12.19 -0.08
N PHE A 34 7.91 -11.12 -0.87
CA PHE A 34 7.87 -9.75 -0.36
C PHE A 34 6.45 -9.25 -0.13
N PHE A 35 5.47 -9.73 -0.91
CA PHE A 35 4.06 -9.37 -0.74
C PHE A 35 3.45 -10.00 0.52
N GLU A 36 3.84 -11.25 0.83
CA GLU A 36 3.35 -12.00 1.99
C GLU A 36 4.14 -11.67 3.28
N GLN A 37 5.32 -11.08 3.17
CA GLN A 37 6.14 -10.70 4.31
C GLN A 37 5.50 -9.54 5.10
N LYS A 38 5.25 -9.78 6.39
CA LYS A 38 4.80 -8.73 7.31
C LYS A 38 5.88 -7.70 7.53
N SER A 39 5.48 -6.45 7.69
CA SER A 39 6.43 -5.40 8.08
C SER A 39 6.89 -5.61 9.53
N ALA A 40 8.14 -5.26 9.85
CA ALA A 40 8.65 -5.33 11.22
C ALA A 40 7.76 -4.54 12.22
N LEU A 41 7.17 -3.44 11.76
CA LEU A 41 6.23 -2.65 12.57
C LEU A 41 4.93 -3.41 12.86
N GLU A 42 4.38 -4.09 11.85
CA GLU A 42 3.20 -4.93 12.02
C GLU A 42 3.47 -6.10 12.98
N GLU A 43 4.64 -6.74 12.88
CA GLU A 43 5.04 -7.81 13.80
C GLU A 43 5.12 -7.32 15.25
N ILE A 44 5.74 -6.16 15.50
CA ILE A 44 5.83 -5.56 16.84
C ILE A 44 4.43 -5.22 17.38
N LEU A 45 3.55 -4.66 16.56
CA LEU A 45 2.19 -4.30 16.97
C LEU A 45 1.36 -5.54 17.30
N LEU A 46 1.42 -6.58 16.45
CA LEU A 46 0.73 -7.83 16.68
C LEU A 46 1.23 -8.54 17.93
N ALA A 47 2.55 -8.53 18.18
CA ALA A 47 3.15 -9.11 19.39
C ALA A 47 2.64 -8.43 20.68
N ARG A 48 2.25 -7.15 20.60
CA ARG A 48 1.66 -6.39 21.72
C ARG A 48 0.13 -6.51 21.79
N GLY A 49 -0.49 -7.27 20.89
CA GLY A 49 -1.95 -7.44 20.83
C GLY A 49 -2.70 -6.30 20.14
N HIS A 50 -2.01 -5.41 19.43
CA HIS A 50 -2.62 -4.30 18.69
C HIS A 50 -2.94 -4.69 17.25
N LYS A 51 -4.00 -4.09 16.70
CA LYS A 51 -4.34 -4.19 15.27
C LYS A 51 -3.56 -3.14 14.48
N CYS A 52 -2.87 -3.54 13.42
CA CYS A 52 -2.16 -2.65 12.51
C CYS A 52 -3.06 -2.33 11.30
N LEU A 53 -3.32 -1.04 11.05
CA LEU A 53 -4.13 -0.56 9.91
C LEU A 53 -3.27 0.37 9.06
N PHE A 54 -2.99 -0.03 7.82
CA PHE A 54 -2.27 0.82 6.86
C PHE A 54 -3.25 1.69 6.08
N LEU A 55 -3.27 2.99 6.38
CA LEU A 55 -4.10 3.96 5.67
C LEU A 55 -3.38 4.44 4.39
N PRO A 56 -4.09 4.66 3.27
CA PRO A 56 -3.52 5.26 2.07
C PRO A 56 -2.98 6.66 2.38
N LYS A 57 -1.71 6.91 2.05
CA LYS A 57 -0.95 8.10 2.48
C LYS A 57 -1.34 9.45 1.83
N PHE A 58 -2.53 9.59 1.23
CA PHE A 58 -2.79 10.71 0.31
C PHE A 58 -4.16 11.39 0.41
N HIS A 59 -4.83 11.30 1.56
CA HIS A 59 -6.00 12.12 1.84
C HIS A 59 -5.94 12.60 3.27
N CYS A 60 -5.14 13.64 3.55
CA CYS A 60 -5.06 14.26 4.87
C CYS A 60 -6.46 14.64 5.39
N GLU A 61 -7.35 15.07 4.49
CA GLU A 61 -8.77 15.35 4.78
C GLU A 61 -9.59 14.15 5.28
N LEU A 62 -9.11 12.92 5.06
CA LEU A 62 -9.78 11.68 5.45
C LEU A 62 -9.00 10.91 6.54
N ASN A 63 -7.94 11.49 7.09
CA ASN A 63 -7.15 10.83 8.12
C ASN A 63 -7.84 10.97 9.49
N PRO A 64 -8.34 9.88 10.12
CA PRO A 64 -9.13 9.99 11.35
C PRO A 64 -8.37 10.59 12.53
N ILE A 65 -7.04 10.59 12.49
CA ILE A 65 -6.18 11.19 13.53
C ILE A 65 -5.98 12.71 13.37
N GLU A 66 -6.38 13.28 12.23
CA GLU A 66 -6.29 14.73 11.95
C GLU A 66 -7.63 15.45 12.18
N ILE A 67 -8.71 14.71 12.49
CA ILE A 67 -10.03 15.26 12.85
C ILE A 67 -10.03 15.64 14.35
N TYR A 68 -9.26 16.67 14.71
CA TYR A 68 -9.20 17.21 16.07
C TYR A 68 -9.57 18.70 16.10
#